data_AF-A0A261GRY0-F1
#
_entry.id   AF-A0A261GRY0-F1
#
_cell.length_a   1.000
_cell.length_b   1.000
_cell.length_c   1.000
_cell.angle_alpha   90.00
_cell.angle_beta   90.00
_cell.angle_gamma   90.00
#
_symmetry.space_group_name_H-M   'P 1'
#
loop_
_entity.id
_entity.type
_entity.pdbx_description
1 polymer ?
#
loop_
_entity_poly.entity_id
_entity_poly.type
_entity_poly.pdbx_seq_one_letter_code
_entity_poly.pdbx_strand_id
1 'polypeptide(L)'
;MRIHAKYFLFFILMFGGGVASLAQAAGEGALYGPEAPAGSAFIRVFNGQINLPVKEASIAGKEMGEVDPITSSKYVFLDPGALEVDLDGKKHPVTLEKDSYYTLILLDGGVVKLVKDEAFDNRRKALVSFYNLTNVDSLDLKTSNEKTAILESVSQLNTKNRQVNAVKISVAAFEGDQKLAEAAPMNLERGKVFSLFACGDKSSPKLVWVESQVSSQI
;
A
#
# COMPACT_ATOMS: atom_id res chain seq x y z
N MET A 1 78.95 27.63 35.40
CA MET A 1 80.14 27.18 34.62
C MET A 1 79.75 27.16 33.14
N ARG A 2 80.45 27.95 32.32
CA ARG A 2 80.52 27.95 30.84
C ARG A 2 79.24 28.25 30.01
N ILE A 3 79.21 29.51 29.54
CA ILE A 3 78.71 29.96 28.23
C ILE A 3 79.50 29.27 27.09
N HIS A 4 78.89 29.09 25.91
CA HIS A 4 79.41 29.23 24.52
C HIS A 4 78.52 28.38 23.58
N ALA A 5 77.55 28.96 22.85
CA ALA A 5 77.68 29.62 21.54
C ALA A 5 77.97 28.64 20.37
N LYS A 6 77.12 28.64 19.32
CA LYS A 6 77.46 29.05 17.93
C LYS A 6 76.59 28.42 16.83
N TYR A 7 76.07 29.30 15.95
CA TYR A 7 75.90 29.24 14.48
C TYR A 7 75.03 28.13 13.85
N PHE A 8 73.91 28.49 13.19
CA PHE A 8 73.75 28.90 11.78
C PHE A 8 73.63 27.69 10.83
N LEU A 9 72.45 27.45 10.27
CA LEU A 9 72.26 27.30 8.82
C LEU A 9 70.77 27.25 8.45
N PHE A 10 70.41 28.08 7.48
CA PHE A 10 69.16 28.05 6.74
C PHE A 10 69.11 26.80 5.85
N PHE A 11 68.03 26.02 5.90
CA PHE A 11 67.63 25.15 4.80
C PHE A 11 66.11 25.20 4.68
N ILE A 12 65.65 25.92 3.64
CA ILE A 12 64.28 25.84 3.15
C ILE A 12 64.18 24.51 2.41
N LEU A 13 63.31 23.62 2.89
CA LEU A 13 62.80 22.52 2.09
C LEU A 13 61.26 22.65 2.05
N MET A 14 60.75 23.08 0.89
CA MET A 14 59.34 22.92 0.56
C MET A 14 59.02 21.42 0.55
N PHE A 15 58.05 21.00 1.35
CA PHE A 15 57.35 19.74 1.15
C PHE A 15 55.86 20.04 1.04
N GLY A 16 55.38 20.09 -0.20
CA GLY A 16 53.96 20.00 -0.50
C GLY A 16 53.47 18.60 -0.14
N GLY A 17 52.49 18.52 0.74
CA GLY A 17 51.77 17.29 1.07
C GLY A 17 50.30 17.64 1.12
N GLY A 18 49.58 17.27 0.06
CA GLY A 18 48.18 17.61 -0.15
C GLY A 18 47.27 17.10 0.96
N VAL A 19 46.31 17.95 1.31
CA VAL A 19 45.16 17.57 2.13
C VAL A 19 44.35 16.58 1.30
N ALA A 20 44.41 15.29 1.63
CA ALA A 20 43.52 14.30 1.04
C ALA A 20 42.11 14.56 1.59
N SER A 21 41.35 15.38 0.88
CA SER A 21 39.91 15.48 1.08
C SER A 21 39.32 14.10 0.83
N LEU A 22 38.90 13.42 1.89
CA LEU A 22 37.97 12.29 1.80
C LEU A 22 36.66 12.86 1.25
N ALA A 23 36.53 12.88 -0.08
CA ALA A 23 35.26 13.04 -0.74
C ALA A 23 34.40 11.84 -0.31
N GLN A 24 33.54 12.09 0.68
CA GLN A 24 32.39 11.23 0.95
C GLN A 24 31.61 11.19 -0.36
N ALA A 25 31.68 10.07 -1.07
CA ALA A 25 30.79 9.78 -2.17
C ALA A 25 29.38 9.72 -1.59
N ALA A 26 28.72 10.87 -1.57
CA ALA A 26 27.28 10.96 -1.44
C ALA A 26 26.73 10.13 -2.61
N GLY A 27 26.23 8.94 -2.31
CA GLY A 27 25.62 8.07 -3.30
C GLY A 27 24.42 8.78 -3.90
N GLU A 28 24.58 9.29 -5.12
CA GLU A 28 23.49 9.64 -6.03
C GLU A 28 22.80 8.36 -6.56
N GLY A 29 22.36 7.49 -5.65
CA GLY A 29 21.57 6.30 -5.92
C GLY A 29 20.47 6.21 -4.87
N ALA A 30 19.20 6.47 -5.14
CA ALA A 30 18.49 6.27 -6.38
C ALA A 30 17.40 7.33 -6.58
N LEU A 31 17.40 7.98 -7.74
CA LEU A 31 16.30 8.86 -8.18
C LEU A 31 14.98 8.10 -8.40
N TYR A 32 15.05 6.76 -8.43
CA TYR A 32 13.94 5.85 -8.58
C TYR A 32 14.04 4.85 -7.44
N GLY A 33 13.03 4.79 -6.57
CA GLY A 33 12.93 3.71 -5.59
C GLY A 33 12.97 2.34 -6.29
N PRO A 34 13.34 1.26 -5.59
CA PRO A 34 13.47 -0.05 -6.19
C PRO A 34 12.18 -0.47 -6.90
N GLU A 35 12.29 -0.81 -8.18
CA GLU A 35 11.24 -1.44 -8.97
C GLU A 35 11.18 -2.93 -8.61
N ALA A 36 9.98 -3.48 -8.45
CA ALA A 36 9.81 -4.88 -8.08
C ALA A 36 10.42 -5.81 -9.14
N PRO A 37 11.23 -6.83 -8.77
CA PRO A 37 11.74 -7.82 -9.71
C PRO A 37 10.62 -8.52 -10.48
N ALA A 38 10.91 -8.95 -11.71
CA ALA A 38 9.97 -9.75 -12.50
C ALA A 38 9.60 -11.05 -11.77
N GLY A 39 8.31 -11.41 -11.77
CA GLY A 39 7.83 -12.59 -11.06
C GLY A 39 7.51 -12.35 -9.57
N SER A 40 7.69 -11.13 -9.05
CA SER A 40 7.30 -10.81 -7.67
C SER A 40 5.80 -11.03 -7.44
N ALA A 41 5.46 -11.43 -6.23
CA ALA A 41 4.11 -11.29 -5.70
C ALA A 41 3.99 -9.95 -4.95
N PHE A 42 2.77 -9.43 -4.87
CA PHE A 42 2.47 -8.19 -4.15
C PHE A 42 1.37 -8.43 -3.13
N ILE A 43 1.54 -7.90 -1.92
CA ILE A 43 0.54 -8.03 -0.86
C ILE A 43 0.45 -6.75 -0.05
N ARG A 44 -0.77 -6.36 0.32
CA ARG A 44 -1.04 -5.33 1.33
C ARG A 44 -1.96 -5.88 2.41
N VAL A 45 -2.00 -5.20 3.54
CA VAL A 45 -3.00 -5.43 4.58
C VAL A 45 -4.07 -4.34 4.50
N PHE A 46 -5.34 -4.73 4.56
CA PHE A 46 -6.45 -3.84 4.85
C PHE A 46 -6.99 -4.17 6.24
N ASN A 47 -6.90 -3.19 7.15
CA ASN A 47 -7.50 -3.29 8.46
C ASN A 47 -8.97 -2.84 8.37
N GLY A 48 -9.89 -3.79 8.29
CA GLY A 48 -11.33 -3.55 8.28
C GLY A 48 -11.96 -3.46 9.68
N GLN A 49 -11.17 -3.47 10.75
CA GLN A 49 -11.66 -3.26 12.10
C GLN A 49 -12.07 -1.81 12.31
N ILE A 50 -13.13 -1.58 13.12
CA ILE A 50 -13.72 -0.25 13.24
C ILE A 50 -12.95 0.67 14.20
N ASN A 51 -12.38 0.12 15.28
CA ASN A 51 -11.78 0.91 16.37
C ASN A 51 -10.41 0.39 16.84
N LEU A 52 -9.84 -0.60 16.18
CA LEU A 52 -8.57 -1.21 16.61
C LEU A 52 -7.54 -1.12 15.48
N PRO A 53 -6.40 -0.43 15.67
CA PRO A 53 -5.30 -0.47 14.72
C PRO A 53 -4.61 -1.85 14.77
N VAL A 54 -4.01 -2.23 13.65
CA VAL A 54 -2.94 -3.24 13.64
C VAL A 54 -1.64 -2.48 13.88
N LYS A 55 -1.00 -2.66 15.04
CA LYS A 55 0.18 -1.86 15.41
C LYS A 55 1.42 -2.29 14.66
N GLU A 56 1.56 -3.59 14.45
CA GLU A 56 2.69 -4.18 13.75
C GLU A 56 2.18 -5.17 12.69
N ALA A 57 2.44 -4.86 11.43
CA ALA A 57 2.18 -5.77 10.32
C ALA A 57 3.49 -6.05 9.56
N SER A 58 3.80 -7.33 9.34
CA SER A 58 4.98 -7.72 8.57
C SER A 58 4.73 -9.02 7.78
N ILE A 59 5.57 -9.27 6.77
CA ILE A 59 5.59 -10.54 6.04
C ILE A 59 7.02 -10.89 5.68
N ALA A 60 7.45 -12.12 5.99
CA ALA A 60 8.80 -12.60 5.67
C ALA A 60 9.93 -11.63 6.10
N GLY A 61 9.76 -10.97 7.26
CA GLY A 61 10.71 -9.99 7.79
C GLY A 61 10.67 -8.59 7.15
N LYS A 62 9.75 -8.35 6.20
CA LYS A 62 9.48 -7.03 5.65
C LYS A 62 8.36 -6.35 6.43
N GLU A 63 8.68 -5.20 7.01
CA GLU A 63 7.74 -4.36 7.75
C GLU A 63 6.75 -3.66 6.81
N MET A 64 5.46 -3.71 7.16
CA MET A 64 4.40 -2.91 6.55
C MET A 64 3.98 -1.74 7.45
N GLY A 65 4.39 -1.76 8.73
CA GLY A 65 4.11 -0.72 9.73
C GLY A 65 2.72 -0.86 10.37
N GLU A 66 2.32 0.18 11.10
CA GLU A 66 0.97 0.29 11.67
C GLU A 66 -0.08 0.52 10.57
N VAL A 67 -1.23 -0.13 10.70
CA VAL A 67 -2.38 0.01 9.82
C VAL A 67 -3.61 0.44 10.64
N ASP A 68 -3.96 1.72 10.50
CA ASP A 68 -5.10 2.34 11.19
C ASP A 68 -6.44 1.64 10.90
N PRO A 69 -7.45 1.77 11.78
CA PRO A 69 -8.79 1.25 11.54
C PRO A 69 -9.39 1.74 10.22
N ILE A 70 -9.98 0.81 9.45
CA ILE A 70 -10.61 1.07 8.15
C ILE A 70 -9.64 1.73 7.14
N THR A 71 -8.37 1.32 7.17
CA THR A 71 -7.34 1.78 6.23
C THR A 71 -6.53 0.61 5.68
N SER A 72 -5.59 0.92 4.78
CA SER A 72 -4.70 -0.07 4.17
C SER A 72 -3.25 0.35 4.26
N SER A 73 -2.37 -0.63 4.42
CA SER A 73 -0.96 -0.46 4.10
C SER A 73 -0.77 -0.24 2.58
N LYS A 74 0.42 0.22 2.19
CA LYS A 74 0.88 0.06 0.80
C LYS A 74 1.12 -1.43 0.50
N TYR A 75 1.10 -1.79 -0.78
CA TYR A 75 1.60 -3.10 -1.21
C TYR A 75 3.10 -3.18 -0.95
N VAL A 76 3.54 -4.31 -0.43
CA VAL A 76 4.93 -4.72 -0.50
C VAL A 76 5.07 -5.82 -1.54
N PHE A 77 6.26 -5.96 -2.12
CA PHE A 77 6.59 -7.04 -3.03
C PHE A 77 7.62 -8.00 -2.42
N LEU A 78 7.55 -9.27 -2.83
CA LEU A 78 8.36 -10.37 -2.34
C LEU A 78 8.31 -11.56 -3.30
N ASP A 79 9.16 -12.55 -3.07
CA ASP A 79 9.11 -13.80 -3.82
C ASP A 79 7.76 -14.52 -3.62
N PRO A 80 7.18 -15.11 -4.69
CA PRO A 80 5.93 -15.86 -4.58
C PRO A 80 6.12 -17.17 -3.80
N GLY A 81 5.05 -17.69 -3.22
CA GLY A 81 5.06 -18.95 -2.48
C GLY A 81 4.17 -18.95 -1.24
N ALA A 82 4.33 -19.98 -0.42
CA ALA A 82 3.69 -20.09 0.88
C ALA A 82 4.46 -19.30 1.93
N LEU A 83 3.79 -18.35 2.57
CA LEU A 83 4.38 -17.37 3.50
C LEU A 83 3.43 -17.14 4.69
N GLU A 84 3.89 -16.36 5.67
CA GLU A 84 3.08 -15.94 6.81
C GLU A 84 3.08 -14.42 6.91
N VAL A 85 1.89 -13.82 7.01
CA VAL A 85 1.73 -12.42 7.43
C VAL A 85 1.59 -12.41 8.95
N ASP A 86 2.42 -11.63 9.63
CA ASP A 86 2.31 -11.35 11.05
C ASP A 86 1.49 -10.08 11.26
N LEU A 87 0.42 -10.17 12.05
CA LEU A 87 -0.41 -9.04 12.48
C LEU A 87 -0.45 -9.06 14.02
N ASP A 88 0.25 -8.11 14.65
CA ASP A 88 0.38 -8.00 16.12
C ASP A 88 0.82 -9.30 16.82
N GLY A 89 1.79 -10.02 16.24
CA GLY A 89 2.32 -11.29 16.74
C GLY A 89 1.50 -12.51 16.34
N LYS A 90 0.40 -12.34 15.59
CA LYS A 90 -0.42 -13.44 15.07
C LYS A 90 -0.10 -13.72 13.62
N LYS A 91 0.29 -14.97 13.36
CA LYS A 91 0.70 -15.44 12.04
C LYS A 91 -0.48 -15.99 11.25
N HIS A 92 -0.61 -15.51 10.01
CA HIS A 92 -1.64 -15.89 9.07
C HIS A 92 -1.00 -16.48 7.81
N PRO A 93 -1.23 -17.76 7.51
CA PRO A 93 -0.66 -18.38 6.31
C PRO A 93 -1.31 -17.79 5.06
N VAL A 94 -0.48 -17.48 4.08
CA VAL A 94 -0.89 -16.99 2.75
C VAL A 94 -0.14 -17.76 1.68
N THR A 95 -0.72 -17.86 0.48
CA THR A 95 -0.04 -18.39 -0.70
C THR A 95 -0.17 -17.36 -1.81
N LEU A 96 0.98 -16.87 -2.26
CA LEU A 96 1.04 -15.81 -3.26
C LEU A 96 1.59 -16.34 -4.56
N GLU A 97 0.87 -16.06 -5.65
CA GLU A 97 1.33 -16.39 -7.00
C GLU A 97 2.23 -15.28 -7.55
N LYS A 98 3.10 -15.65 -8.49
CA LYS A 98 3.89 -14.69 -9.24
C LYS A 98 3.00 -13.70 -10.00
N ASP A 99 3.53 -12.50 -10.22
CA ASP A 99 2.89 -11.46 -11.05
C ASP A 99 1.46 -11.12 -10.59
N SER A 100 1.17 -11.27 -9.29
CA SER A 100 -0.17 -11.16 -8.71
C SER A 100 -0.20 -10.25 -7.49
N TYR A 101 -1.31 -9.52 -7.35
CA TYR A 101 -1.59 -8.63 -6.22
C TYR A 101 -2.60 -9.27 -5.28
N TYR A 102 -2.41 -9.08 -3.98
CA TYR A 102 -3.30 -9.60 -2.96
C TYR A 102 -3.58 -8.56 -1.87
N THR A 103 -4.82 -8.53 -1.41
CA THR A 103 -5.23 -7.80 -0.21
C THR A 103 -5.53 -8.82 0.89
N LEU A 104 -4.75 -8.80 1.97
CA LEU A 104 -5.08 -9.52 3.21
C LEU A 104 -5.99 -8.63 4.05
N ILE A 105 -7.21 -9.08 4.28
CA ILE A 105 -8.24 -8.33 4.97
C ILE A 105 -8.36 -8.87 6.39
N LEU A 106 -8.18 -8.02 7.39
CA LEU A 106 -8.47 -8.31 8.79
C LEU A 106 -9.79 -7.62 9.19
N LEU A 107 -10.77 -8.39 9.63
CA LEU A 107 -12.07 -7.89 10.10
C LEU A 107 -12.18 -8.00 11.62
N ASP A 108 -13.21 -7.35 12.18
CA ASP A 108 -13.58 -7.50 13.59
C ASP A 108 -13.76 -8.98 13.97
N GLY A 109 -13.42 -9.31 15.21
CA GLY A 109 -13.39 -10.70 15.69
C GLY A 109 -12.19 -11.53 15.20
N GLY A 110 -11.24 -10.93 14.47
CA GLY A 110 -10.02 -11.59 14.02
C GLY A 110 -10.21 -12.46 12.78
N VAL A 111 -11.30 -12.25 12.03
CA VAL A 111 -11.54 -12.96 10.77
C VAL A 111 -10.57 -12.42 9.72
N VAL A 112 -9.77 -13.30 9.14
CA VAL A 112 -8.79 -12.95 8.09
C VAL A 112 -9.19 -13.57 6.77
N LYS A 113 -9.13 -12.77 5.70
CA LYS A 113 -9.41 -13.21 4.32
C LYS A 113 -8.35 -12.71 3.36
N LEU A 114 -7.73 -13.62 2.62
CA LEU A 114 -6.88 -13.27 1.49
C LEU A 114 -7.73 -13.15 0.23
N VAL A 115 -7.62 -12.02 -0.47
CA VAL A 115 -8.29 -11.78 -1.76
C VAL A 115 -7.22 -11.53 -2.81
N LYS A 116 -7.30 -12.24 -3.94
CA LYS A 116 -6.51 -11.95 -5.13
C LYS A 116 -7.13 -10.76 -5.84
N ASP A 117 -6.34 -9.72 -6.07
CA ASP A 117 -6.79 -8.50 -6.73
C ASP A 117 -6.73 -8.66 -8.26
N GLU A 118 -7.56 -7.90 -8.96
CA GLU A 118 -7.63 -7.92 -10.43
C GLU A 118 -6.36 -7.36 -11.05
N ALA A 119 -5.78 -8.09 -12.01
CA ALA A 119 -4.67 -7.59 -12.79
C ALA A 119 -5.11 -6.39 -13.64
N PHE A 120 -4.27 -5.35 -13.71
CA PHE A 120 -4.61 -4.13 -14.42
C PHE A 120 -3.41 -3.56 -15.20
N ASP A 121 -3.55 -3.51 -16.53
CA ASP A 121 -2.52 -3.02 -17.45
C ASP A 121 -3.01 -1.86 -18.34
N ASN A 122 -4.27 -1.43 -18.17
CA ASN A 122 -4.89 -0.42 -19.04
C ASN A 122 -4.48 1.00 -18.65
N ARG A 123 -3.54 1.57 -19.40
CA ARG A 123 -3.04 2.94 -19.22
C ARG A 123 -4.04 4.05 -19.56
N ARG A 124 -5.21 3.73 -20.13
CA ARG A 124 -6.21 4.71 -20.59
C ARG A 124 -7.43 4.81 -19.67
N LYS A 125 -7.61 3.84 -18.77
CA LYS A 125 -8.74 3.76 -17.84
C LYS A 125 -8.23 3.79 -16.40
N ALA A 126 -9.13 3.96 -15.45
CA ALA A 126 -8.90 3.62 -14.05
C ALA A 126 -9.58 2.27 -13.77
N LEU A 127 -9.05 1.49 -12.82
CA LEU A 127 -9.76 0.34 -12.28
C LEU A 127 -10.44 0.74 -10.96
N VAL A 128 -11.73 0.44 -10.82
CA VAL A 128 -12.44 0.49 -9.54
C VAL A 128 -12.68 -0.93 -9.07
N SER A 129 -12.19 -1.27 -7.89
CA SER A 129 -12.42 -2.55 -7.20
C SER A 129 -13.30 -2.30 -5.99
N PHE A 130 -14.48 -2.90 -5.91
CA PHE A 130 -15.41 -2.72 -4.81
C PHE A 130 -15.49 -3.98 -3.96
N TYR A 131 -15.08 -3.86 -2.69
CA TYR A 131 -15.08 -4.94 -1.71
C TYR A 131 -16.27 -4.78 -0.79
N ASN A 132 -17.14 -5.78 -0.75
CA ASN A 132 -18.20 -5.84 0.25
C ASN A 132 -17.68 -6.58 1.49
N LEU A 133 -17.26 -5.84 2.52
CA LEU A 133 -16.81 -6.38 3.80
C LEU A 133 -17.86 -6.21 4.91
N THR A 134 -19.09 -5.86 4.53
CA THR A 134 -20.19 -5.71 5.46
C THR A 134 -20.84 -7.05 5.81
N ASN A 135 -21.86 -7.03 6.66
CA ASN A 135 -22.76 -8.15 6.89
C ASN A 135 -23.97 -8.20 5.94
N VAL A 136 -23.95 -7.43 4.84
CA VAL A 136 -24.98 -7.42 3.82
C VAL A 136 -24.64 -8.44 2.74
N ASP A 137 -25.56 -9.36 2.47
CA ASP A 137 -25.36 -10.49 1.54
C ASP A 137 -24.89 -10.05 0.15
N SER A 138 -25.39 -8.91 -0.33
CA SER A 138 -25.11 -8.40 -1.67
C SER A 138 -25.27 -6.89 -1.73
N LEU A 139 -24.25 -6.20 -2.27
CA LEU A 139 -24.26 -4.76 -2.49
C LEU A 139 -24.11 -4.41 -3.98
N ASP A 140 -24.82 -3.37 -4.40
CA ASP A 140 -24.57 -2.68 -5.66
C ASP A 140 -23.77 -1.40 -5.41
N LEU A 141 -22.81 -1.11 -6.27
CA LEU A 141 -22.16 0.19 -6.34
C LEU A 141 -22.78 1.00 -7.47
N LYS A 142 -23.47 2.07 -7.14
CA LYS A 142 -24.13 2.96 -8.10
C LYS A 142 -23.53 4.36 -7.99
N THR A 143 -23.69 5.18 -9.03
CA THR A 143 -23.45 6.62 -8.91
C THR A 143 -24.38 7.21 -7.85
N SER A 144 -23.94 8.21 -7.08
CA SER A 144 -24.72 8.76 -5.96
C SER A 144 -26.08 9.34 -6.34
N ASN A 145 -26.27 9.65 -7.62
CA ASN A 145 -27.55 10.10 -8.18
C ASN A 145 -28.47 8.94 -8.61
N GLU A 146 -28.10 7.69 -8.31
CA GLU A 146 -28.88 6.46 -8.53
C GLU A 146 -29.15 6.08 -9.99
N LYS A 147 -28.60 6.82 -10.95
CA LYS A 147 -28.90 6.64 -12.38
C LYS A 147 -28.12 5.52 -13.06
N THR A 148 -27.00 5.08 -12.47
CA THR A 148 -26.08 4.17 -13.17
C THR A 148 -25.44 3.20 -12.18
N ALA A 149 -25.70 1.91 -12.38
CA ALA A 149 -24.96 0.86 -11.71
C ALA A 149 -23.55 0.73 -12.32
N ILE A 150 -22.54 0.71 -11.45
CA ILE A 150 -21.13 0.54 -11.82
C ILE A 150 -20.75 -0.94 -11.64
N LEU A 151 -21.16 -1.52 -10.51
CA LEU A 151 -21.00 -2.92 -10.15
C LEU A 151 -22.27 -3.38 -9.47
N GLU A 152 -22.76 -4.56 -9.84
CA GLU A 152 -23.98 -5.13 -9.29
C GLU A 152 -23.69 -6.43 -8.58
N SER A 153 -24.48 -6.73 -7.56
CA SER A 153 -24.48 -7.99 -6.84
C SER A 153 -23.10 -8.41 -6.31
N VAL A 154 -22.42 -7.50 -5.61
CA VAL A 154 -21.15 -7.80 -4.94
C VAL A 154 -21.45 -8.51 -3.63
N SER A 155 -21.31 -9.84 -3.65
CA SER A 155 -21.60 -10.69 -2.49
C SER A 155 -20.73 -10.36 -1.29
N GLN A 156 -21.24 -10.65 -0.09
CA GLN A 156 -20.50 -10.52 1.16
C GLN A 156 -19.11 -11.18 1.08
N LEU A 157 -18.12 -10.49 1.64
CA LEU A 157 -16.69 -10.84 1.63
C LEU A 157 -16.10 -11.02 0.23
N ASN A 158 -16.73 -10.49 -0.81
CA ASN A 158 -16.24 -10.61 -2.19
C ASN A 158 -15.86 -9.24 -2.76
N THR A 159 -15.15 -9.26 -3.87
CA THR A 159 -14.80 -8.06 -4.63
C THR A 159 -15.29 -8.18 -6.07
N LYS A 160 -15.63 -7.05 -6.69
CA LYS A 160 -15.82 -6.97 -8.15
C LYS A 160 -15.12 -5.75 -8.71
N ASN A 161 -14.77 -5.82 -9.99
CA ASN A 161 -13.89 -4.86 -10.63
C ASN A 161 -14.54 -4.26 -11.88
N ARG A 162 -14.35 -2.96 -12.11
CA ARG A 162 -14.81 -2.27 -13.31
C ARG A 162 -13.77 -1.26 -13.78
N GLN A 163 -13.36 -1.38 -15.04
CA GLN A 163 -12.58 -0.34 -15.69
C GLN A 163 -13.49 0.83 -16.09
N VAL A 164 -13.12 2.05 -15.71
CA VAL A 164 -13.91 3.26 -15.92
C VAL A 164 -13.05 4.39 -16.48
N ASN A 165 -13.70 5.44 -17.00
CA ASN A 165 -12.98 6.65 -17.39
C ASN A 165 -12.37 7.34 -16.17
N ALA A 166 -11.20 7.96 -16.36
CA ALA A 166 -10.58 8.82 -15.35
C ALA A 166 -11.36 10.14 -15.25
N VAL A 167 -12.30 10.17 -14.30
CA VAL A 167 -13.17 11.31 -14.02
C VAL A 167 -13.39 11.40 -12.52
N LYS A 168 -13.88 12.55 -12.05
CA LYS A 168 -14.38 12.67 -10.67
C LYS A 168 -15.69 11.88 -10.54
N ILE A 169 -15.79 11.01 -9.55
CA ILE A 169 -16.97 10.18 -9.30
C ILE A 169 -17.50 10.43 -7.89
N SER A 170 -18.83 10.36 -7.76
CA SER A 170 -19.53 10.21 -6.48
C SER A 170 -20.35 8.92 -6.56
N VAL A 171 -20.16 8.03 -5.60
CA VAL A 171 -20.78 6.70 -5.58
C VAL A 171 -21.33 6.36 -4.21
N ALA A 172 -22.31 5.48 -4.21
CA ALA A 172 -22.93 4.95 -3.01
C ALA A 172 -23.18 3.44 -3.16
N ALA A 173 -23.18 2.76 -2.02
CA ALA A 173 -23.51 1.35 -1.91
C ALA A 173 -24.99 1.19 -1.59
N PHE A 174 -25.63 0.23 -2.26
CA PHE A 174 -27.05 -0.04 -2.15
C PHE A 174 -27.29 -1.51 -1.85
N GLU A 175 -28.34 -1.80 -1.08
CA GLU A 175 -28.94 -3.12 -0.97
C GLU A 175 -30.31 -3.04 -1.67
N GLY A 176 -30.40 -3.56 -2.88
CA GLY A 176 -31.54 -3.31 -3.77
C GLY A 176 -31.68 -1.82 -4.08
N ASP A 177 -32.80 -1.23 -3.66
CA ASP A 177 -33.09 0.20 -3.83
C ASP A 177 -32.74 1.04 -2.59
N GLN A 178 -32.37 0.41 -1.47
CA GLN A 178 -31.99 1.13 -0.26
C GLN A 178 -30.54 1.59 -0.35
N LYS A 179 -30.32 2.90 -0.36
CA LYS A 179 -28.99 3.50 -0.16
C LYS A 179 -28.51 3.24 1.27
N LEU A 180 -27.36 2.58 1.41
CA LEU A 180 -26.78 2.27 2.72
C LEU A 180 -25.72 3.29 3.14
N ALA A 181 -24.80 3.60 2.23
CA ALA A 181 -23.71 4.53 2.51
C ALA A 181 -23.25 5.23 1.22
N GLU A 182 -22.71 6.43 1.37
CA GLU A 182 -22.09 7.20 0.30
C GLU A 182 -20.62 7.41 0.58
N ALA A 183 -19.78 7.24 -0.44
CA ALA A 183 -18.35 7.48 -0.34
C ALA A 183 -18.04 8.96 -0.53
N ALA A 184 -16.92 9.42 0.04
CA ALA A 184 -16.37 10.71 -0.34
C ALA A 184 -16.10 10.75 -1.87
N PRO A 185 -16.35 11.87 -2.56
CA PRO A 185 -16.05 12.00 -3.98
C PRO A 185 -14.57 11.71 -4.28
N MET A 186 -14.32 10.95 -5.34
CA MET A 186 -12.97 10.51 -5.72
C MET A 186 -12.60 11.00 -7.12
N ASN A 187 -11.38 11.48 -7.29
CA ASN A 187 -10.81 11.82 -8.60
C ASN A 187 -10.07 10.59 -9.13
N LEU A 188 -10.67 9.90 -10.10
CA LEU A 188 -10.02 8.74 -10.72
C LEU A 188 -8.99 9.18 -11.75
N GLU A 189 -7.84 8.51 -11.75
CA GLU A 189 -6.73 8.76 -12.66
C GLU A 189 -6.44 7.56 -13.56
N ARG A 190 -5.96 7.83 -14.78
CA ARG A 190 -5.64 6.78 -15.76
C ARG A 190 -4.45 5.96 -15.28
N GLY A 191 -4.49 4.65 -15.54
CA GLY A 191 -3.42 3.73 -15.16
C GLY A 191 -3.35 3.43 -13.66
N LYS A 192 -4.30 3.92 -12.86
CA LYS A 192 -4.36 3.67 -11.42
C LYS A 192 -5.50 2.72 -11.04
N VAL A 193 -5.32 2.05 -9.91
CA VAL A 193 -6.32 1.19 -9.28
C VAL A 193 -6.82 1.85 -8.01
N PHE A 194 -8.14 1.92 -7.86
CA PHE A 194 -8.82 2.48 -6.70
C PHE A 194 -9.70 1.40 -6.08
N SER A 195 -9.39 1.02 -4.85
CA SER A 195 -10.20 0.10 -4.06
C SER A 195 -11.18 0.88 -3.20
N LEU A 196 -12.46 0.52 -3.27
CA LEU A 196 -13.50 1.01 -2.40
C LEU A 196 -13.93 -0.12 -1.47
N PHE A 197 -13.72 0.06 -0.18
CA PHE A 197 -14.10 -0.92 0.83
C PHE A 197 -15.40 -0.49 1.50
N ALA A 198 -16.42 -1.35 1.46
CA ALA A 198 -17.60 -1.23 2.29
C ALA A 198 -17.38 -2.00 3.59
N CYS A 199 -17.29 -1.31 4.72
CA CYS A 199 -17.00 -1.87 6.03
C CYS A 199 -18.12 -1.58 7.04
N GLY A 200 -18.06 -2.23 8.20
CA GLY A 200 -19.08 -2.12 9.24
C GLY A 200 -20.29 -3.01 8.98
N ASP A 201 -21.35 -2.81 9.74
CA ASP A 201 -22.61 -3.52 9.56
C ASP A 201 -23.62 -2.69 8.75
N LYS A 202 -24.75 -3.31 8.40
CA LYS A 202 -25.86 -2.66 7.69
C LYS A 202 -26.41 -1.40 8.38
N SER A 203 -26.29 -1.29 9.70
CA SER A 203 -26.80 -0.14 10.46
C SER A 203 -25.83 1.05 10.48
N SER A 204 -24.53 0.78 10.31
CA SER A 204 -23.49 1.80 10.24
C SER A 204 -22.42 1.47 9.18
N PRO A 205 -22.81 1.35 7.90
CA PRO A 205 -21.87 1.03 6.84
C PRO A 205 -20.99 2.23 6.51
N LYS A 206 -19.71 1.98 6.27
CA LYS A 206 -18.73 3.00 5.87
C LYS A 206 -18.11 2.63 4.53
N LEU A 207 -17.98 3.61 3.64
CA LEU A 207 -17.27 3.45 2.37
C LEU A 207 -15.95 4.21 2.42
N VAL A 208 -14.83 3.50 2.25
CA VAL A 208 -13.49 4.10 2.27
C VAL A 208 -12.76 3.79 0.97
N TRP A 209 -12.26 4.86 0.35
CA TRP A 209 -11.38 4.76 -0.82
C TRP A 209 -9.93 4.56 -0.41
N VAL A 210 -9.25 3.71 -1.16
CA VAL A 210 -7.80 3.51 -1.10
C VAL A 210 -7.27 3.50 -2.53
N GLU A 211 -6.34 4.41 -2.85
CA GLU A 211 -5.54 4.30 -4.07
C GLU A 211 -4.48 3.22 -3.85
N SER A 212 -4.44 2.23 -4.73
CA SER A 212 -3.44 1.17 -4.64
C SER A 212 -2.06 1.70 -4.97
N GLN A 213 -1.14 1.59 -4.02
CA GLN A 213 0.24 2.04 -4.15
C GLN A 213 1.20 0.93 -3.71
N VAL A 214 2.32 0.80 -4.41
CA VAL A 214 3.42 -0.09 -3.99
C VAL A 214 4.41 0.72 -3.16
N SER A 215 4.82 0.17 -2.03
CA SER A 215 5.85 0.74 -1.16
C SER A 215 7.16 0.84 -1.92
N SER A 216 7.83 1.98 -1.80
CA SER A 216 9.18 2.20 -2.29
C SER A 216 10.26 1.77 -1.29
N GLN A 217 9.86 1.29 -0.11
CA GLN A 217 10.76 0.86 0.96
C GLN A 217 10.82 -0.68 0.96
N ILE A 218 12.04 -1.22 0.94
CA ILE A 218 12.33 -2.66 1.12
C ILE A 218 12.65 -2.89 2.58
#